data_AF-A0A7S4M6N0-F1
#
_entry.id   AF-A0A7S4M6N0-F1
#
_cell.length_a   1.000
_cell.length_b   1.000
_cell.length_c   1.000
_cell.angle_alpha   90.00
_cell.angle_beta   90.00
_cell.angle_gamma   90.00
#
_symmetry.space_group_name_H-M   'P 1'
#
loop_
_entity.id
_entity.type
_entity.pdbx_description
1 polymer ?
#
loop_
_entity_poly.entity_id
_entity_poly.type
_entity_poly.pdbx_seq_one_letter_code
_entity_poly.pdbx_strand_id
1 'polypeptide(L)'
;MKVQLAARMEAGQHASAQRSPLENASAKYTVLCGGSTANEFDSWMGKHPDPVDIEAAATTVWGQLDATPFGAGADQLGGPRAVAETVVKSLSAGTPYTGGSRDAALADVYRLTLAKLAALQVDTSRLHVVSVICAGGTPWATFGLGGGTAEKQADNQANLALRHGVLFDLLPLFLTDFSGSILGLAVGTAALCLAKLRARDRGALRCDDLLFACKGTLGAALVSGAFAAEATGDDFRLVGLGTDLSQGFDPASGAPWPLLVLNSEQDDNIGAARTSLDKNWASRHDGDVDAPRARSKPEFVWYNIDGWLSSLGWPANPYHKWYFSAFYEESAVTLREDVMRHISLFIQAQPTSTTNITPEPRPSLCVGSRHMAHTAVCAEAVDTCSGDLGRSPSSVL
;
A
#
# COMPACT_ATOMS: atom_id res chain seq x y z
N MET A 1 -48.90 -5.61 -19.34
CA MET A 1 -47.86 -5.82 -18.30
C MET A 1 -47.39 -4.49 -17.68
N LYS A 2 -48.32 -3.64 -17.23
CA LYS A 2 -48.06 -2.27 -16.70
C LYS A 2 -48.98 -1.91 -15.50
N VAL A 3 -49.46 -2.90 -14.74
CA VAL A 3 -50.46 -2.68 -13.67
C VAL A 3 -50.06 -3.27 -12.31
N GLN A 4 -48.82 -3.73 -12.13
CA GLN A 4 -48.36 -4.32 -10.84
C GLN A 4 -47.22 -3.53 -10.15
N LEU A 5 -47.03 -2.26 -10.47
CA LEU A 5 -46.03 -1.40 -9.81
C LEU A 5 -46.61 -0.23 -9.00
N ALA A 6 -47.94 -0.08 -8.94
CA ALA A 6 -48.59 1.03 -8.24
C ALA A 6 -49.04 0.70 -6.80
N ALA A 7 -48.97 -0.56 -6.36
CA ALA A 7 -49.54 -0.98 -5.06
C ALA A 7 -48.51 -1.11 -3.91
N ARG A 8 -47.29 -0.59 -4.07
CA ARG A 8 -46.26 -0.62 -2.99
C ARG A 8 -45.77 0.75 -2.53
N MET A 9 -46.38 1.84 -2.98
CA MET A 9 -45.99 3.21 -2.59
C MET A 9 -47.00 3.95 -1.70
N GLU A 10 -48.11 3.32 -1.27
CA GLU A 10 -49.16 3.98 -0.46
C GLU A 10 -49.26 3.48 1.00
N ALA A 11 -48.25 2.80 1.53
CA ALA A 11 -48.27 2.31 2.93
C ALA A 11 -47.24 2.97 3.88
N GLY A 12 -46.72 4.16 3.54
CA GLY A 12 -45.61 4.76 4.31
C GLY A 12 -45.75 6.24 4.68
N GLN A 13 -46.88 6.89 4.41
CA GLN A 13 -47.08 8.30 4.75
C GLN A 13 -48.28 8.47 5.69
N HIS A 14 -48.00 9.02 6.87
CA HIS A 14 -48.90 9.45 7.94
C HIS A 14 -49.26 8.45 9.06
N ALA A 15 -48.36 8.34 10.04
CA ALA A 15 -48.71 8.30 11.46
C ALA A 15 -47.59 9.00 12.25
N SER A 16 -47.74 10.30 12.50
CA SER A 16 -48.18 10.87 13.78
C SER A 16 -47.08 10.91 14.84
N ALA A 17 -46.68 12.13 15.14
CA ALA A 17 -45.79 12.53 16.22
C ALA A 17 -46.21 11.95 17.58
N GLN A 18 -45.28 11.28 18.24
CA GLN A 18 -45.21 11.24 19.70
C GLN A 18 -43.75 11.40 20.12
N ARG A 19 -43.48 12.53 20.79
CA ARG A 19 -42.26 12.77 21.56
C ARG A 19 -42.27 11.86 22.79
N SER A 20 -41.16 11.20 23.06
CA SER A 20 -40.72 10.85 24.42
C SER A 20 -39.21 10.63 24.45
N PRO A 21 -38.54 10.84 25.60
CA PRO A 21 -37.15 11.26 25.68
C PRO A 21 -36.20 10.06 25.68
N LEU A 22 -35.19 10.10 24.82
CA LEU A 22 -34.03 9.22 24.97
C LEU A 22 -32.98 9.97 25.79
N GLU A 23 -33.05 9.68 27.08
CA GLU A 23 -32.00 9.86 28.05
C GLU A 23 -30.72 9.13 27.61
N ASN A 24 -29.60 9.84 27.72
CA ASN A 24 -28.30 9.35 28.18
C ASN A 24 -27.83 7.97 27.68
N ALA A 25 -27.13 7.97 26.54
CA ALA A 25 -26.00 7.06 26.33
C ALA A 25 -24.86 7.82 25.63
N SER A 26 -24.27 8.78 26.36
CA SER A 26 -22.92 9.25 26.08
C SER A 26 -21.97 8.09 26.37
N ALA A 27 -21.62 7.33 25.31
CA ALA A 27 -20.48 6.44 25.35
C ALA A 27 -19.23 7.33 25.45
N LYS A 28 -18.83 7.62 26.70
CA LYS A 28 -17.57 8.28 27.02
C LYS A 28 -16.44 7.43 26.46
N TYR A 29 -15.76 7.93 25.45
CA TYR A 29 -14.39 7.52 25.16
C TYR A 29 -13.56 7.89 26.39
N THR A 30 -13.10 6.88 27.12
CA THR A 30 -12.13 7.08 28.21
C THR A 30 -10.81 7.47 27.58
N VAL A 31 -10.54 8.78 27.53
CA VAL A 31 -9.19 9.31 27.36
C VAL A 31 -8.45 9.06 28.66
N LEU A 32 -7.54 8.09 28.66
CA LEU A 32 -6.60 7.89 29.77
C LEU A 32 -5.53 8.99 29.68
N CYS A 33 -5.74 10.09 30.40
CA CYS A 33 -4.68 11.01 30.77
C CYS A 33 -4.06 10.54 32.09
N GLY A 34 -2.90 9.87 32.00
CA GLY A 34 -2.05 9.52 33.14
C GLY A 34 -0.68 10.17 32.97
N GLY A 35 -0.11 10.71 34.04
CA GLY A 35 1.11 11.51 34.00
C GLY A 35 2.40 10.71 33.97
N SER A 36 3.36 11.19 33.18
CA SER A 36 4.80 11.26 33.47
C SER A 36 5.40 10.13 34.30
N THR A 37 5.73 9.02 33.63
CA THR A 37 7.00 8.32 33.85
C THR A 37 7.56 7.91 32.48
N ALA A 38 8.87 8.04 32.29
CA ALA A 38 9.55 7.57 31.09
C ALA A 38 9.43 6.03 31.02
N ASN A 39 8.36 5.54 30.39
CA ASN A 39 8.12 4.19 29.84
C ASN A 39 6.62 3.95 29.50
N GLU A 40 5.88 4.97 29.04
CA GLU A 40 4.62 4.75 28.33
C GLU A 40 4.97 4.57 26.85
N PHE A 41 4.82 3.36 26.32
CA PHE A 41 5.08 3.00 24.92
C PHE A 41 4.78 4.17 23.96
N ASP A 42 5.78 4.57 23.17
CA ASP A 42 5.65 5.41 21.97
C ASP A 42 4.69 4.72 20.97
N SER A 43 3.40 4.72 21.29
CA SER A 43 2.39 3.85 20.69
C SER A 43 1.79 4.50 19.46
N TRP A 44 2.58 5.20 18.65
CA TRP A 44 2.11 5.71 17.36
C TRP A 44 1.84 4.55 16.38
N MET A 45 2.55 3.43 16.52
CA MET A 45 2.48 2.31 15.59
C MET A 45 1.14 1.57 15.72
N GLY A 46 0.42 1.46 14.61
CA GLY A 46 -0.92 0.88 14.56
C GLY A 46 -2.04 1.77 15.09
N LYS A 47 -1.76 3.03 15.44
CA LYS A 47 -2.82 4.02 15.66
C LYS A 47 -3.27 4.61 14.33
N HIS A 48 -4.58 4.75 14.23
CA HIS A 48 -5.22 5.45 13.13
C HIS A 48 -5.53 6.89 13.51
N PRO A 49 -5.55 7.83 12.55
CA PRO A 49 -6.07 9.16 12.76
C PRO A 49 -7.52 9.15 13.24
N ASP A 50 -7.96 10.22 13.89
CA ASP A 50 -9.36 10.38 14.33
C ASP A 50 -10.30 10.35 13.10
N PRO A 51 -11.48 9.70 13.19
CA PRO A 51 -12.49 9.73 12.12
C PRO A 51 -12.80 11.14 11.58
N VAL A 52 -12.82 12.15 12.45
CA VAL A 52 -13.05 13.56 12.06
C VAL A 52 -11.89 14.09 11.21
N ASP A 53 -10.65 13.72 11.54
CA ASP A 53 -9.47 14.07 10.74
C ASP A 53 -9.52 13.38 9.36
N ILE A 54 -9.99 12.13 9.30
CA ILE A 54 -10.15 11.38 8.05
C ILE A 54 -11.22 12.03 7.16
N GLU A 55 -12.36 12.45 7.71
CA GLU A 55 -13.40 13.15 6.95
C GLU A 55 -12.93 14.51 6.40
N ALA A 56 -12.23 15.28 7.24
CA ALA A 56 -11.62 16.54 6.81
C ALA A 56 -10.55 16.33 5.71
N ALA A 57 -9.73 15.29 5.85
CA ALA A 57 -8.74 14.92 4.85
C ALA A 57 -9.38 14.46 3.55
N ALA A 58 -10.46 13.67 3.60
CA ALA A 58 -11.20 13.23 2.43
C ALA A 58 -11.74 14.41 1.61
N THR A 59 -12.25 15.45 2.28
CA THR A 59 -12.70 16.68 1.61
C THR A 59 -11.57 17.39 0.87
N THR A 60 -10.37 17.44 1.46
CA THR A 60 -9.20 18.07 0.85
C THR A 60 -8.70 17.28 -0.37
N VAL A 61 -8.57 15.97 -0.19
CA VAL A 61 -8.17 15.03 -1.24
C VAL A 61 -9.16 15.06 -2.40
N TRP A 62 -10.45 15.23 -2.12
CA TRP A 62 -11.47 15.35 -3.16
C TRP A 62 -11.20 16.54 -4.09
N GLY A 63 -10.82 17.69 -3.54
CA GLY A 63 -10.43 18.85 -4.34
C GLY A 63 -9.21 18.58 -5.24
N GLN A 64 -8.25 17.78 -4.77
CA GLN A 64 -7.14 17.32 -5.62
C GLN A 64 -7.60 16.38 -6.72
N LEU A 65 -8.52 15.46 -6.41
CA LEU A 65 -9.07 14.54 -7.41
C LEU A 65 -9.79 15.31 -8.53
N ASP A 66 -10.61 16.30 -8.19
CA ASP A 66 -11.35 17.14 -9.14
C ASP A 66 -10.41 17.89 -10.10
N ALA A 67 -9.19 18.22 -9.67
CA ALA A 67 -8.18 18.85 -10.52
C ALA A 67 -7.49 17.87 -11.50
N THR A 68 -7.70 16.56 -11.36
CA THR A 68 -7.15 15.54 -12.26
C THR A 68 -8.17 15.11 -13.32
N PRO A 69 -7.73 14.49 -14.44
CA PRO A 69 -8.65 13.84 -15.38
C PRO A 69 -9.55 12.77 -14.76
N PHE A 70 -9.18 12.21 -13.60
CA PHE A 70 -9.96 11.22 -12.89
C PHE A 70 -11.16 11.82 -12.11
N GLY A 71 -11.19 13.14 -11.92
CA GLY A 71 -12.30 13.86 -11.26
C GLY A 71 -13.65 13.65 -11.93
N ALA A 72 -13.67 13.41 -13.25
CA ALA A 72 -14.90 13.08 -13.98
C ALA A 72 -15.62 11.82 -13.45
N GLY A 73 -14.91 10.94 -12.73
CA GLY A 73 -15.47 9.76 -12.09
C GLY A 73 -15.87 9.94 -10.63
N ALA A 74 -15.69 11.12 -10.02
CA ALA A 74 -15.88 11.32 -8.59
C ALA A 74 -17.34 11.13 -8.12
N ASP A 75 -18.31 11.43 -8.98
CA ASP A 75 -19.74 11.29 -8.70
C ASP A 75 -20.15 9.87 -8.28
N GLN A 76 -19.41 8.85 -8.75
CA GLN A 76 -19.70 7.45 -8.42
C GLN A 76 -19.35 7.07 -6.97
N LEU A 77 -18.64 7.93 -6.24
CA LEU A 77 -18.12 7.63 -4.90
C LEU A 77 -19.03 8.12 -3.76
N GLY A 78 -20.12 8.84 -4.07
CA GLY A 78 -21.08 9.31 -3.06
C GLY A 78 -20.60 10.49 -2.21
N GLY A 79 -19.52 11.17 -2.62
CA GLY A 79 -18.95 12.33 -1.93
C GLY A 79 -17.84 11.99 -0.92
N PRO A 80 -17.07 13.00 -0.46
CA PRO A 80 -15.91 12.81 0.41
C PRO A 80 -16.27 12.15 1.75
N ARG A 81 -17.44 12.51 2.31
CA ARG A 81 -17.94 11.93 3.55
C ARG A 81 -18.21 10.42 3.41
N ALA A 82 -18.84 9.98 2.33
CA ALA A 82 -19.12 8.55 2.10
C ALA A 82 -17.82 7.74 1.98
N VAL A 83 -16.79 8.32 1.34
CA VAL A 83 -15.46 7.71 1.28
C VAL A 83 -14.82 7.64 2.67
N ALA A 84 -14.87 8.70 3.47
CA ALA A 84 -14.34 8.71 4.83
C ALA A 84 -15.04 7.67 5.73
N GLU A 85 -16.37 7.59 5.67
CA GLU A 85 -17.15 6.56 6.38
C GLU A 85 -16.73 5.15 5.95
N THR A 86 -16.45 4.95 4.66
CA THR A 86 -15.93 3.67 4.13
C THR A 86 -14.54 3.37 4.69
N VAL A 87 -13.64 4.36 4.74
CA VAL A 87 -12.30 4.20 5.33
C VAL A 87 -12.39 3.77 6.79
N VAL A 88 -13.13 4.52 7.62
CA VAL A 88 -13.27 4.25 9.06
C VAL A 88 -13.85 2.85 9.29
N LYS A 89 -14.87 2.46 8.53
CA LYS A 89 -15.44 1.11 8.59
C LYS A 89 -14.43 0.02 8.20
N SER A 90 -13.56 0.31 7.24
CA SER A 90 -12.60 -0.65 6.68
C SER A 90 -11.41 -0.93 7.59
N LEU A 91 -11.00 0.05 8.40
CA LEU A 91 -9.95 -0.13 9.41
C LEU A 91 -10.37 -1.21 10.43
N SER A 92 -11.62 -1.16 10.87
CA SER A 92 -12.19 -2.15 11.79
C SER A 92 -12.66 -3.45 11.11
N ALA A 93 -12.52 -3.58 9.78
CA ALA A 93 -13.03 -4.74 9.04
C ALA A 93 -12.19 -6.00 9.27
N GLY A 94 -12.75 -7.14 8.86
CA GLY A 94 -12.07 -8.43 8.93
C GLY A 94 -10.80 -8.49 8.09
N THR A 95 -9.78 -9.22 8.53
CA THR A 95 -8.61 -9.53 7.72
C THR A 95 -9.02 -10.42 6.54
N PRO A 96 -8.47 -10.22 5.33
CA PRO A 96 -8.87 -11.02 4.17
C PRO A 96 -8.47 -12.50 4.26
N TYR A 97 -7.56 -12.88 5.18
CA TYR A 97 -6.93 -14.21 5.18
C TYR A 97 -7.02 -15.00 6.50
N THR A 98 -7.14 -14.34 7.65
CA THR A 98 -7.02 -15.02 8.96
C THR A 98 -8.30 -15.03 9.78
N GLY A 99 -9.31 -14.25 9.39
CA GLY A 99 -10.43 -13.92 10.28
C GLY A 99 -9.99 -13.01 11.43
N GLY A 100 -10.95 -12.30 12.04
CA GLY A 100 -10.68 -11.25 13.05
C GLY A 100 -10.44 -9.87 12.44
N SER A 101 -10.44 -8.80 13.25
CA SER A 101 -10.28 -7.42 12.76
C SER A 101 -8.82 -7.13 12.36
N ARG A 102 -8.64 -6.31 11.32
CA ARG A 102 -7.32 -5.87 10.83
C ARG A 102 -6.52 -5.15 11.91
N ASP A 103 -7.20 -4.29 12.67
CA ASP A 103 -6.59 -3.54 13.77
C ASP A 103 -6.05 -4.46 14.86
N ALA A 104 -6.78 -5.52 15.24
CA ALA A 104 -6.31 -6.46 16.25
C ALA A 104 -5.09 -7.25 15.73
N ALA A 105 -5.14 -7.71 14.48
CA ALA A 105 -4.02 -8.43 13.87
C ALA A 105 -2.74 -7.59 13.81
N LEU A 106 -2.85 -6.33 13.37
CA LEU A 106 -1.72 -5.40 13.34
C LEU A 106 -1.22 -5.04 14.74
N ALA A 107 -2.13 -4.79 15.69
CA ALA A 107 -1.76 -4.44 17.06
C ALA A 107 -0.90 -5.53 17.70
N ASP A 108 -1.22 -6.81 17.48
CA ASP A 108 -0.41 -7.92 18.00
C ASP A 108 0.97 -7.99 17.34
N VAL A 109 1.06 -7.82 16.02
CA VAL A 109 2.34 -7.78 15.29
C VAL A 109 3.21 -6.64 15.82
N TYR A 110 2.65 -5.44 15.97
CA TYR A 110 3.38 -4.27 16.43
C TYR A 110 3.82 -4.39 17.89
N ARG A 111 2.96 -4.92 18.77
CA ARG A 111 3.32 -5.21 20.16
C ARG A 111 4.49 -6.19 20.24
N LEU A 112 4.44 -7.28 19.47
CA LEU A 112 5.53 -8.28 19.42
C LEU A 112 6.81 -7.69 18.82
N THR A 113 6.69 -6.86 17.78
CA THR A 113 7.82 -6.17 17.15
C THR A 113 8.55 -5.28 18.16
N LEU A 114 7.80 -4.45 18.88
CA LEU A 114 8.38 -3.57 19.91
C LEU A 114 9.03 -4.36 21.04
N ALA A 115 8.42 -5.45 21.50
CA ALA A 115 9.01 -6.31 22.51
C ALA A 115 10.35 -6.92 22.04
N LYS A 116 10.42 -7.35 20.78
CA LYS A 116 11.67 -7.88 20.18
C LYS A 116 12.75 -6.81 20.06
N LEU A 117 12.39 -5.61 19.58
CA LEU A 117 13.33 -4.49 19.46
C LEU A 117 13.84 -4.02 20.83
N ALA A 118 12.96 -3.95 21.84
CA ALA A 118 13.35 -3.64 23.21
C ALA A 118 14.30 -4.70 23.80
N ALA A 119 14.05 -6.00 23.56
CA ALA A 119 14.94 -7.08 23.98
C ALA A 119 16.33 -6.99 23.33
N LEU A 120 16.41 -6.42 22.12
CA LEU A 120 17.65 -6.16 21.39
C LEU A 120 18.24 -4.76 21.66
N GLN A 121 17.66 -4.01 22.61
CA GLN A 121 18.10 -2.65 22.98
C GLN A 121 18.11 -1.66 21.80
N VAL A 122 17.23 -1.85 20.82
CA VAL A 122 17.08 -0.92 19.69
C VAL A 122 16.30 0.31 20.14
N ASP A 123 16.87 1.49 19.94
CA ASP A 123 16.20 2.77 20.15
C ASP A 123 15.20 3.03 19.01
N THR A 124 13.92 2.82 19.28
CA THR A 124 12.84 2.97 18.30
C THR A 124 12.61 4.42 17.86
N SER A 125 13.07 5.41 18.63
CA SER A 125 12.96 6.82 18.26
C SER A 125 13.85 7.18 17.05
N ARG A 126 14.89 6.36 16.79
CA ARG A 126 15.85 6.55 15.70
C ARG A 126 15.54 5.78 14.42
N LEU A 127 14.56 4.87 14.47
CA LEU A 127 14.10 4.16 13.28
C LEU A 127 13.44 5.15 12.31
N HIS A 128 13.13 4.72 11.10
CA HIS A 128 12.33 5.46 10.14
C HIS A 128 11.00 4.74 9.94
N VAL A 129 9.88 5.45 10.02
CA VAL A 129 8.53 4.89 9.95
C VAL A 129 7.94 5.17 8.59
N VAL A 130 7.81 4.10 7.81
CA VAL A 130 7.30 4.19 6.45
C VAL A 130 5.86 3.68 6.45
N SER A 131 4.91 4.56 6.15
CA SER A 131 3.51 4.15 6.00
C SER A 131 3.32 3.44 4.67
N VAL A 132 2.88 2.19 4.72
CA VAL A 132 2.74 1.32 3.55
C VAL A 132 1.29 1.26 3.11
N ILE A 133 1.02 1.74 1.90
CA ILE A 133 -0.28 1.61 1.25
C ILE A 133 -0.50 0.15 0.84
N CYS A 134 -1.44 -0.56 1.47
CA CYS A 134 -1.73 -1.98 1.21
C CYS A 134 -2.53 -2.24 -0.10
N ALA A 135 -2.72 -1.20 -0.91
CA ALA A 135 -3.44 -1.24 -2.17
C ALA A 135 -2.58 -1.78 -3.34
N GLY A 136 -2.27 -3.08 -3.36
CA GLY A 136 -1.79 -3.76 -4.58
C GLY A 136 -0.40 -4.39 -4.56
N GLY A 137 -0.22 -5.42 -3.73
CA GLY A 137 0.97 -6.29 -3.74
C GLY A 137 2.24 -5.68 -3.13
N THR A 138 2.13 -4.50 -2.51
CA THR A 138 3.10 -4.02 -1.51
C THR A 138 3.37 -5.11 -0.45
N PRO A 139 4.51 -5.06 0.26
CA PRO A 139 4.94 -6.15 1.15
C PRO A 139 4.09 -6.36 2.42
N TRP A 140 2.87 -5.82 2.50
CA TRP A 140 2.01 -5.89 3.69
C TRP A 140 1.72 -7.30 4.18
N ALA A 141 1.69 -8.30 3.29
CA ALA A 141 1.43 -9.68 3.69
C ALA A 141 2.55 -10.20 4.60
N THR A 142 3.80 -10.01 4.18
CA THR A 142 5.00 -10.47 4.88
C THR A 142 5.23 -9.76 6.23
N PHE A 143 4.77 -8.52 6.36
CA PHE A 143 5.06 -7.66 7.52
C PHE A 143 3.87 -7.37 8.44
N GLY A 144 2.69 -7.97 8.21
CA GLY A 144 1.61 -7.88 9.20
C GLY A 144 0.23 -8.44 8.82
N LEU A 145 -0.18 -8.39 7.56
CA LEU A 145 -1.59 -8.63 7.18
C LEU A 145 -1.85 -9.91 6.37
N GLY A 146 -0.85 -10.80 6.20
CA GLY A 146 -1.04 -12.02 5.42
C GLY A 146 -0.14 -13.22 5.78
N GLY A 147 -0.59 -14.41 5.39
CA GLY A 147 0.23 -15.62 5.12
C GLY A 147 1.10 -16.22 6.23
N GLY A 148 1.09 -15.68 7.46
CA GLY A 148 1.94 -16.15 8.57
C GLY A 148 1.39 -15.80 9.95
N THR A 149 2.10 -16.23 11.00
CA THR A 149 1.75 -15.88 12.38
C THR A 149 2.21 -14.46 12.73
N ALA A 150 1.60 -13.86 13.76
CA ALA A 150 1.99 -12.54 14.26
C ALA A 150 3.47 -12.51 14.69
N GLU A 151 3.98 -13.62 15.25
CA GLU A 151 5.39 -13.77 15.62
C GLU A 151 6.31 -13.68 14.40
N LYS A 152 6.00 -14.40 13.31
CA LYS A 152 6.81 -14.39 12.08
C LYS A 152 6.82 -13.01 11.44
N GLN A 153 5.68 -12.33 11.42
CA GLN A 153 5.57 -10.97 10.88
C GLN A 153 6.32 -9.96 11.75
N ALA A 154 6.27 -10.12 13.07
CA ALA A 154 7.04 -9.31 14.02
C ALA A 154 8.56 -9.56 13.88
N ASP A 155 8.99 -10.79 13.61
CA ASP A 155 10.38 -11.10 13.28
C ASP A 155 10.82 -10.40 11.99
N ASN A 156 9.97 -10.39 10.96
CA ASN A 156 10.26 -9.68 9.71
C ASN A 156 10.39 -8.16 9.94
N GLN A 157 9.50 -7.54 10.72
CA GLN A 157 9.57 -6.12 11.08
C GLN A 157 10.82 -5.80 11.92
N ALA A 158 11.16 -6.65 12.90
CA ALA A 158 12.37 -6.46 13.71
C ALA A 158 13.65 -6.58 12.86
N ASN A 159 13.70 -7.55 11.94
CA ASN A 159 14.82 -7.69 11.01
C ASN A 159 14.96 -6.49 10.07
N LEU A 160 13.83 -5.94 9.60
CA LEU A 160 13.79 -4.71 8.80
C LEU A 160 14.39 -3.53 9.58
N ALA A 161 13.97 -3.35 10.84
CA ALA A 161 14.48 -2.28 11.70
C ALA A 161 15.99 -2.42 11.98
N LEU A 162 16.48 -3.63 12.21
CA LEU A 162 17.90 -3.90 12.46
C LEU A 162 18.78 -3.62 11.25
N ARG A 163 18.40 -4.18 10.09
CA ARG A 163 19.21 -4.17 8.87
C ARG A 163 19.13 -2.86 8.12
N HIS A 164 17.94 -2.25 8.12
CA HIS A 164 17.59 -1.16 7.21
C HIS A 164 17.21 0.11 7.96
N GLY A 165 17.02 0.05 9.27
CA GLY A 165 16.61 1.21 10.06
C GLY A 165 15.14 1.57 9.88
N VAL A 166 14.32 0.65 9.36
CA VAL A 166 12.94 0.93 8.93
C VAL A 166 11.93 0.10 9.71
N LEU A 167 10.80 0.72 10.05
CA LEU A 167 9.57 0.03 10.44
C LEU A 167 8.46 0.35 9.44
N PHE A 168 7.71 -0.68 9.07
CA PHE A 168 6.53 -0.51 8.24
C PHE A 168 5.28 -0.32 9.08
N ASP A 169 4.56 0.76 8.79
CA ASP A 169 3.24 1.06 9.35
C ASP A 169 2.19 0.82 8.26
N LEU A 170 1.54 -0.35 8.32
CA LEU A 170 0.63 -0.81 7.29
C LEU A 170 -0.71 -0.06 7.35
N LEU A 171 -1.14 0.49 6.21
CA LEU A 171 -2.44 1.15 6.04
C LEU A 171 -3.43 0.14 5.44
N PRO A 172 -4.31 -0.51 6.23
CA PRO A 172 -4.98 -1.75 5.87
C PRO A 172 -6.25 -1.52 5.03
N LEU A 173 -6.13 -0.76 3.94
CA LEU A 173 -7.20 -0.50 2.97
C LEU A 173 -6.97 -1.34 1.71
N PHE A 174 -8.01 -2.05 1.27
CA PHE A 174 -7.99 -2.95 0.14
C PHE A 174 -9.08 -2.62 -0.87
N LEU A 175 -8.91 -3.03 -2.12
CA LEU A 175 -9.87 -2.76 -3.19
C LEU A 175 -11.29 -3.28 -2.88
N THR A 176 -11.40 -4.40 -2.17
CA THR A 176 -12.68 -5.00 -1.77
C THR A 176 -13.46 -4.13 -0.81
N ASP A 177 -12.80 -3.27 -0.04
CA ASP A 177 -13.44 -2.36 0.91
C ASP A 177 -14.28 -1.29 0.20
N PHE A 178 -13.87 -0.97 -1.02
CA PHE A 178 -14.50 0.02 -1.87
C PHE A 178 -15.33 -0.63 -2.98
N SER A 179 -15.84 -1.84 -2.75
CA SER A 179 -16.67 -2.59 -3.71
C SER A 179 -16.02 -2.77 -5.09
N GLY A 180 -14.69 -2.87 -5.15
CA GLY A 180 -13.97 -2.95 -6.42
C GLY A 180 -13.62 -1.60 -7.07
N SER A 181 -14.03 -0.47 -6.48
CA SER A 181 -13.75 0.87 -7.00
C SER A 181 -12.29 1.26 -6.74
N ILE A 182 -11.48 1.26 -7.79
CA ILE A 182 -10.08 1.73 -7.75
C ILE A 182 -10.03 3.21 -7.35
N LEU A 183 -10.96 4.01 -7.86
CA LEU A 183 -11.03 5.43 -7.54
C LEU A 183 -11.40 5.65 -6.06
N GLY A 184 -12.35 4.88 -5.54
CA GLY A 184 -12.71 4.92 -4.11
C GLY A 184 -11.53 4.55 -3.21
N LEU A 185 -10.79 3.49 -3.57
CA LEU A 185 -9.58 3.07 -2.86
C LEU A 185 -8.50 4.16 -2.88
N ALA A 186 -8.30 4.81 -4.02
CA ALA A 186 -7.31 5.88 -4.16
C ALA A 186 -7.64 7.08 -3.25
N VAL A 187 -8.88 7.58 -3.31
CA VAL A 187 -9.33 8.69 -2.44
C VAL A 187 -9.29 8.30 -0.97
N GLY A 188 -9.78 7.11 -0.62
CA GLY A 188 -9.80 6.63 0.76
C GLY A 188 -8.40 6.48 1.34
N THR A 189 -7.46 5.93 0.56
CA THR A 189 -6.07 5.81 0.98
C THR A 189 -5.39 7.16 1.11
N ALA A 190 -5.59 8.06 0.15
CA ALA A 190 -5.06 9.41 0.20
C ALA A 190 -5.59 10.18 1.43
N ALA A 191 -6.88 10.04 1.75
CA ALA A 191 -7.49 10.66 2.92
C ALA A 191 -6.87 10.15 4.23
N LEU A 192 -6.69 8.83 4.35
CA LEU A 192 -6.04 8.22 5.52
C LEU A 192 -4.59 8.68 5.65
N CYS A 193 -3.82 8.71 4.55
CA CYS A 193 -2.43 9.17 4.55
C CYS A 193 -2.34 10.65 4.94
N LEU A 194 -3.19 11.51 4.37
CA LEU A 194 -3.20 12.94 4.67
C LEU A 194 -3.56 13.20 6.14
N ALA A 195 -4.58 12.51 6.67
CA ALA A 195 -4.93 12.61 8.09
C ALA A 195 -3.77 12.17 8.99
N LYS A 196 -3.00 11.16 8.58
CA LYS A 196 -1.81 10.70 9.30
C LYS A 196 -0.65 11.68 9.25
N LEU A 197 -0.38 12.28 8.10
CA LEU A 197 0.63 13.34 7.96
C LEU A 197 0.27 14.59 8.78
N ARG A 198 -1.02 14.99 8.79
CA ARG A 198 -1.50 16.07 9.66
C ARG A 198 -1.34 15.73 11.15
N ALA A 199 -1.65 14.49 11.54
CA ALA A 199 -1.46 14.04 12.91
C ALA A 199 0.02 13.99 13.31
N ARG A 200 0.92 13.64 12.37
CA ARG A 200 2.37 13.74 12.54
C ARG A 200 2.84 15.16 12.79
N ASP A 201 2.40 16.13 11.99
CA ASP A 201 2.80 17.53 12.16
C ASP A 201 2.35 18.11 13.51
N ARG A 202 1.33 17.50 14.14
CA ARG A 202 0.88 17.82 15.51
C ARG A 202 1.57 16.99 16.60
N GLY A 203 2.50 16.10 16.24
CA GLY A 203 3.19 15.19 17.17
C GLY A 203 2.33 14.05 17.72
N ALA A 204 1.16 13.77 17.13
CA ALA A 204 0.23 12.75 17.62
C ALA A 204 0.53 11.34 17.06
N LEU A 205 1.09 11.26 15.86
CA LEU A 205 1.48 10.03 15.17
C LEU A 205 2.88 10.17 14.56
N ARG A 206 3.46 9.06 14.10
CA ARG A 206 4.69 9.05 13.31
C ARG A 206 4.41 8.52 11.91
N CYS A 207 5.00 9.19 10.94
CA CYS A 207 4.92 8.84 9.53
C CYS A 207 6.00 9.64 8.82
N ASP A 208 7.16 9.04 8.66
CA ASP A 208 8.30 9.76 8.13
C ASP A 208 8.21 9.80 6.60
N ASP A 209 7.89 8.66 5.97
CA ASP A 209 7.76 8.52 4.50
C ASP A 209 6.60 7.60 4.09
N LEU A 210 6.25 7.58 2.79
CA LEU A 210 5.19 6.71 2.24
C LEU A 210 5.75 5.70 1.22
N LEU A 211 5.29 4.45 1.33
CA LEU A 211 5.55 3.37 0.37
C LEU A 211 4.25 2.93 -0.30
N PHE A 212 4.25 2.84 -1.63
CA PHE A 212 3.10 2.41 -2.42
C PHE A 212 3.51 1.51 -3.59
N ALA A 213 2.52 0.82 -4.16
CA ALA A 213 2.66 0.03 -5.37
C ALA A 213 1.33 -0.01 -6.12
N CYS A 214 1.36 -0.24 -7.44
CA CYS A 214 0.18 -0.57 -8.24
C CYS A 214 -1.01 0.37 -8.01
N LYS A 215 -2.10 -0.13 -7.39
CA LYS A 215 -3.35 0.61 -7.14
C LYS A 215 -3.20 1.71 -6.08
N GLY A 216 -2.11 1.71 -5.33
CA GLY A 216 -1.77 2.77 -4.39
C GLY A 216 -1.28 4.06 -5.06
N THR A 217 -0.92 4.02 -6.35
CA THR A 217 -0.23 5.12 -7.02
C THR A 217 -1.06 6.40 -7.10
N LEU A 218 -2.32 6.32 -7.56
CA LEU A 218 -3.20 7.48 -7.58
C LEU A 218 -3.42 8.05 -6.17
N GLY A 219 -3.58 7.18 -5.17
CA GLY A 219 -3.70 7.61 -3.77
C GLY A 219 -2.46 8.38 -3.30
N ALA A 220 -1.26 7.88 -3.61
CA ALA A 220 0.00 8.54 -3.29
C ALA A 220 0.14 9.91 -3.98
N ALA A 221 -0.28 10.02 -5.25
CA ALA A 221 -0.28 11.28 -5.98
C ALA A 221 -1.26 12.31 -5.36
N LEU A 222 -2.48 11.87 -5.02
CA LEU A 222 -3.49 12.74 -4.42
C LEU A 222 -3.08 13.25 -3.04
N VAL A 223 -2.55 12.39 -2.16
CA VAL A 223 -2.05 12.85 -0.83
C VAL A 223 -0.85 13.78 -0.99
N SER A 224 0.03 13.49 -1.93
CA SER A 224 1.20 14.31 -2.24
C SER A 224 0.81 15.74 -2.62
N GLY A 225 -0.14 15.91 -3.55
CA GLY A 225 -0.68 17.20 -3.95
C GLY A 225 -1.45 17.89 -2.81
N ALA A 226 -2.29 17.15 -2.09
CA ALA A 226 -3.07 17.70 -0.98
C ALA A 226 -2.18 18.21 0.15
N PHE A 227 -1.16 17.44 0.52
CA PHE A 227 -0.23 17.82 1.57
C PHE A 227 0.65 19.00 1.13
N ALA A 228 1.11 19.04 -0.12
CA ALA A 228 1.88 20.17 -0.65
C ALA A 228 1.12 21.50 -0.61
N ALA A 229 -0.21 21.48 -0.72
CA ALA A 229 -1.04 22.67 -0.61
C ALA A 229 -1.17 23.21 0.82
N GLU A 230 -0.88 22.39 1.84
CA GLU A 230 -1.12 22.70 3.27
C GLU A 230 0.16 22.72 4.11
N ALA A 231 1.21 22.05 3.64
CA ALA A 231 2.43 21.83 4.41
C ALA A 231 3.13 23.16 4.71
N THR A 232 3.47 23.35 5.98
CA THR A 232 4.27 24.48 6.49
C THR A 232 5.59 24.01 7.11
N GLY A 233 5.86 22.69 7.09
CA GLY A 233 6.91 22.03 7.87
C GLY A 233 7.71 20.99 7.08
N ASP A 234 8.14 19.93 7.78
CA ASP A 234 9.13 18.95 7.32
C ASP A 234 8.72 18.15 6.08
N ASP A 235 9.69 18.01 5.17
CA ASP A 235 9.58 17.19 3.96
C ASP A 235 9.27 15.73 4.30
N PHE A 236 8.50 15.09 3.42
CA PHE A 236 8.40 13.63 3.37
C PHE A 236 8.74 13.14 1.96
N ARG A 237 8.98 11.85 1.81
CA ARG A 237 9.36 11.20 0.56
C ARG A 237 8.38 10.11 0.19
N LEU A 238 8.36 9.84 -1.10
CA LEU A 238 7.52 8.84 -1.73
C LEU A 238 8.40 7.72 -2.29
N VAL A 239 7.99 6.48 -2.05
CA VAL A 239 8.64 5.29 -2.62
C VAL A 239 7.60 4.47 -3.35
N GLY A 240 7.76 4.32 -4.66
CA GLY A 240 6.89 3.52 -5.52
C GLY A 240 7.56 2.22 -5.96
N LEU A 241 6.85 1.10 -5.83
CA LEU A 241 7.25 -0.21 -6.33
C LEU A 241 6.32 -0.65 -7.48
N GLY A 242 6.89 -0.96 -8.65
CA GLY A 242 6.09 -1.38 -9.81
C GLY A 242 5.25 -0.24 -10.42
N THR A 243 4.65 -0.49 -11.59
CA THR A 243 3.87 0.51 -12.35
C THR A 243 2.46 0.73 -11.74
N ASP A 244 1.74 1.85 -11.85
CA ASP A 244 1.51 2.84 -12.93
C ASP A 244 1.59 4.28 -12.39
N LEU A 245 2.78 4.88 -12.47
CA LEU A 245 3.07 6.23 -11.99
C LEU A 245 2.47 7.35 -12.83
N SER A 246 1.83 7.03 -13.95
CA SER A 246 1.10 8.04 -14.71
C SER A 246 -0.24 8.41 -14.07
N GLN A 247 -0.74 7.59 -13.15
CA GLN A 247 -1.99 7.87 -12.46
C GLN A 247 -1.77 8.92 -11.37
N GLY A 248 -2.03 10.17 -11.74
CA GLY A 248 -2.17 11.29 -10.81
C GLY A 248 -0.91 12.15 -10.64
N PHE A 249 0.28 11.69 -11.04
CA PHE A 249 1.46 12.56 -11.12
C PHE A 249 1.47 13.28 -12.47
N ASP A 250 1.32 14.61 -12.43
CA ASP A 250 1.36 15.44 -13.63
C ASP A 250 2.80 15.44 -14.21
N PRO A 251 3.00 15.07 -15.49
CA PRO A 251 4.31 15.08 -16.12
C PRO A 251 4.93 16.48 -16.26
N ALA A 252 4.13 17.55 -16.20
CA ALA A 252 4.63 18.91 -16.33
C ALA A 252 5.13 19.48 -15.00
N SER A 253 4.44 19.18 -13.89
CA SER A 253 4.78 19.68 -12.55
C SER A 253 5.57 18.67 -11.70
N GLY A 254 5.57 17.39 -12.07
CA GLY A 254 6.24 16.32 -11.34
C GLY A 254 5.60 16.04 -9.97
N ALA A 255 6.27 15.21 -9.16
CA ALA A 255 5.88 15.06 -7.76
C ALA A 255 6.37 16.29 -6.96
N PRO A 256 5.52 16.89 -6.11
CA PRO A 256 5.92 18.00 -5.24
C PRO A 256 6.95 17.59 -4.18
N TRP A 257 7.11 16.28 -3.95
CA TRP A 257 8.02 15.68 -2.98
C TRP A 257 9.04 14.76 -3.67
N PRO A 258 10.20 14.49 -3.04
CA PRO A 258 11.12 13.47 -3.55
C PRO A 258 10.41 12.12 -3.74
N LEU A 259 10.64 11.49 -4.89
CA LEU A 259 10.02 10.23 -5.28
C LEU A 259 11.06 9.25 -5.83
N LEU A 260 11.24 8.13 -5.13
CA LEU A 260 11.98 6.97 -5.65
C LEU A 260 11.00 6.01 -6.29
N VAL A 261 11.35 5.53 -7.47
CA VAL A 261 10.62 4.51 -8.21
C VAL A 261 11.55 3.35 -8.48
N LEU A 262 11.16 2.16 -8.04
CA LEU A 262 11.81 0.93 -8.46
C LEU A 262 10.87 0.20 -9.42
N ASN A 263 11.34 -0.01 -10.65
CA ASN A 263 10.54 -0.72 -11.65
C ASN A 263 11.38 -1.35 -12.77
N SER A 264 10.77 -2.21 -13.57
CA SER A 264 11.39 -3.00 -14.64
C SER A 264 10.85 -2.56 -16.00
N GLU A 265 11.67 -2.31 -17.02
CA GLU A 265 11.17 -1.94 -18.34
C GLU A 265 10.37 -3.04 -19.04
N GLN A 266 10.47 -4.27 -18.54
CA GLN A 266 9.70 -5.42 -18.99
C GLN A 266 8.23 -5.38 -18.51
N ASP A 267 7.90 -4.49 -17.59
CA ASP A 267 6.55 -4.32 -17.08
C ASP A 267 5.65 -3.71 -18.17
N ASP A 268 4.71 -4.51 -18.67
CA ASP A 268 3.79 -4.16 -19.75
C ASP A 268 2.86 -2.99 -19.39
N ASN A 269 2.60 -2.80 -18.10
CA ASN A 269 1.81 -1.69 -17.61
C ASN A 269 2.63 -0.38 -17.48
N ILE A 270 3.94 -0.37 -17.78
CA ILE A 270 4.69 0.88 -18.01
C ILE A 270 4.23 1.57 -19.29
N GLY A 271 3.69 0.85 -20.28
CA GLY A 271 3.37 1.38 -21.61
C GLY A 271 2.48 2.64 -21.61
N ALA A 272 1.52 2.74 -20.69
CA ALA A 272 0.69 3.95 -20.52
C ALA A 272 1.46 5.12 -19.88
N ALA A 273 2.42 4.82 -19.02
CA ALA A 273 3.24 5.78 -18.29
C ALA A 273 4.54 6.18 -19.00
N ARG A 274 5.02 5.39 -19.97
CA ARG A 274 6.35 5.57 -20.59
C ARG A 274 6.51 6.95 -21.22
N THR A 275 5.48 7.49 -21.86
CA THR A 275 5.55 8.86 -22.44
C THR A 275 5.67 9.95 -21.35
N SER A 276 5.01 9.78 -20.20
CA SER A 276 5.07 10.68 -19.06
C SER A 276 6.40 10.54 -18.30
N LEU A 277 6.86 9.30 -18.16
CA LEU A 277 8.14 8.94 -17.57
C LEU A 277 9.28 9.47 -18.43
N ASP A 278 9.29 9.24 -19.75
CA ASP A 278 10.31 9.72 -20.68
C ASP A 278 10.39 11.26 -20.72
N LYS A 279 9.25 11.97 -20.60
CA LYS A 279 9.23 13.44 -20.48
C LYS A 279 9.81 13.93 -19.15
N ASN A 280 9.50 13.25 -18.05
CA ASN A 280 10.13 13.52 -16.74
C ASN A 280 11.62 13.16 -16.74
N TRP A 281 12.00 12.05 -17.40
CA TRP A 281 13.34 11.46 -17.51
C TRP A 281 14.29 12.30 -18.35
N ALA A 282 13.85 12.76 -19.53
CA ALA A 282 14.66 13.60 -20.40
C ALA A 282 15.14 14.90 -19.72
N SER A 283 14.52 15.27 -18.60
CA SER A 283 14.87 16.45 -17.81
C SER A 283 15.74 16.17 -16.57
N ARG A 284 15.97 14.92 -16.15
CA ARG A 284 16.65 14.58 -14.88
C ARG A 284 17.46 13.28 -15.00
N HIS A 285 18.78 13.42 -14.88
CA HIS A 285 19.82 12.41 -15.11
C HIS A 285 19.59 11.03 -14.46
N ASP A 286 20.09 9.98 -15.14
CA ASP A 286 20.49 8.70 -14.53
C ASP A 286 21.37 8.99 -13.31
N GLY A 287 20.76 8.92 -12.14
CA GLY A 287 21.40 9.35 -10.92
C GLY A 287 22.04 8.18 -10.21
N ASP A 288 23.35 8.24 -10.01
CA ASP A 288 24.03 7.45 -8.98
C ASP A 288 23.37 7.76 -7.61
N VAL A 289 22.77 6.73 -7.01
CA VAL A 289 22.01 6.81 -5.74
C VAL A 289 22.95 7.11 -4.56
N ASP A 290 24.27 6.94 -4.75
CA ASP A 290 25.30 7.09 -3.73
C ASP A 290 25.86 8.54 -3.59
N ALA A 291 25.45 9.48 -4.45
CA ALA A 291 25.96 10.86 -4.38
C ALA A 291 25.20 11.72 -3.35
N PRO A 292 25.89 12.42 -2.41
CA PRO A 292 25.23 13.36 -1.50
C PRO A 292 24.71 14.58 -2.26
N ARG A 293 23.39 14.67 -2.45
CA ARG A 293 22.74 15.70 -3.27
C ARG A 293 22.11 16.82 -2.44
N ALA A 294 22.25 18.05 -2.96
CA ALA A 294 21.78 19.27 -2.30
C ALA A 294 20.24 19.38 -2.30
N ARG A 295 19.69 19.77 -1.15
CA ARG A 295 18.24 19.87 -0.78
C ARG A 295 17.35 20.79 -1.64
N SER A 296 17.76 21.28 -2.80
CA SER A 296 17.07 22.42 -3.45
C SER A 296 15.94 22.06 -4.42
N LYS A 297 15.76 20.78 -4.80
CA LYS A 297 14.64 20.35 -5.66
C LYS A 297 14.13 18.96 -5.27
N PRO A 298 12.81 18.69 -5.39
CA PRO A 298 12.26 17.36 -5.22
C PRO A 298 12.92 16.42 -6.24
N GLU A 299 13.62 15.42 -5.72
CA GLU A 299 14.39 14.46 -6.51
C GLU A 299 13.48 13.33 -6.97
N PHE A 300 13.40 13.11 -8.28
CA PHE A 300 12.75 11.93 -8.85
C PHE A 300 13.85 10.95 -9.25
N VAL A 301 13.90 9.80 -8.60
CA VAL A 301 14.87 8.73 -8.87
C VAL A 301 14.13 7.55 -9.47
N TRP A 302 14.47 7.19 -10.71
CA TRP A 302 14.03 5.94 -11.30
C TRP A 302 15.17 4.91 -11.23
N TYR A 303 14.85 3.74 -10.70
CA TYR A 303 15.78 2.63 -10.61
C TYR A 303 15.27 1.46 -11.44
N ASN A 304 15.95 1.18 -12.56
CA ASN A 304 15.66 0.01 -13.40
C ASN A 304 16.20 -1.26 -12.73
N ILE A 305 15.29 -2.20 -12.40
CA ILE A 305 15.64 -3.48 -11.75
C ILE A 305 15.88 -4.64 -12.72
N ASP A 306 15.82 -4.44 -14.04
CA ASP A 306 15.93 -5.52 -15.04
C ASP A 306 17.19 -6.37 -14.88
N GLY A 307 18.30 -5.74 -14.50
CA GLY A 307 19.55 -6.44 -14.19
C GLY A 307 19.42 -7.41 -13.02
N TRP A 308 18.67 -7.05 -11.99
CA TRP A 308 18.40 -7.93 -10.84
C TRP A 308 17.50 -9.09 -11.23
N LEU A 309 16.42 -8.82 -11.97
CA LEU A 309 15.50 -9.87 -12.45
C LEU A 309 16.23 -10.89 -13.33
N SER A 310 17.09 -10.40 -14.23
CA SER A 310 17.93 -11.24 -15.08
C SER A 310 18.87 -12.13 -14.26
N SER A 311 19.46 -11.60 -13.18
CA SER A 311 20.36 -12.35 -12.30
C SER A 311 19.67 -13.48 -11.52
N LEU A 312 18.36 -13.37 -11.29
CA LEU A 312 17.54 -14.40 -10.65
C LEU A 312 16.98 -15.43 -11.64
N GLY A 313 17.29 -15.30 -12.92
CA GLY A 313 16.70 -16.15 -13.96
C GLY A 313 15.21 -15.88 -14.15
N TRP A 314 14.76 -14.65 -13.93
CA TRP A 314 13.40 -14.18 -14.23
C TRP A 314 13.44 -13.35 -15.52
N PRO A 315 13.56 -13.97 -16.70
CA PRO A 315 13.81 -13.27 -17.96
C PRO A 315 12.63 -12.44 -18.47
N ALA A 316 11.45 -12.57 -17.84
CA ALA A 316 10.26 -11.81 -18.19
C ALA A 316 9.49 -11.44 -16.91
N ASN A 317 9.11 -10.16 -16.80
CA ASN A 317 8.24 -9.65 -15.75
C ASN A 317 6.93 -9.05 -16.32
N PRO A 318 6.09 -9.86 -17.00
CA PRO A 318 4.78 -9.39 -17.42
C PRO A 318 3.89 -9.15 -16.18
N TYR A 319 3.07 -8.11 -16.23
CA TYR A 319 2.10 -7.76 -15.18
C TYR A 319 2.71 -7.37 -13.84
N HIS A 320 3.82 -6.62 -13.82
CA HIS A 320 4.37 -5.99 -12.61
C HIS A 320 4.52 -6.92 -11.39
N LYS A 321 4.81 -8.21 -11.59
CA LYS A 321 4.81 -9.20 -10.49
C LYS A 321 6.09 -9.22 -9.66
N TRP A 322 7.16 -8.60 -10.17
CA TRP A 322 8.48 -8.69 -9.56
C TRP A 322 8.49 -8.35 -8.07
N TYR A 323 7.77 -7.32 -7.64
CA TYR A 323 7.82 -6.87 -6.26
C TYR A 323 7.05 -7.84 -5.36
N PHE A 324 5.95 -8.41 -5.85
CA PHE A 324 5.26 -9.48 -5.12
C PHE A 324 6.21 -10.66 -4.90
N SER A 325 6.88 -11.13 -5.96
CA SER A 325 7.84 -12.23 -5.86
C SER A 325 9.04 -11.87 -4.98
N ALA A 326 9.58 -10.65 -5.08
CA ALA A 326 10.69 -10.18 -4.24
C ALA A 326 10.37 -10.26 -2.74
N PHE A 327 9.15 -9.89 -2.35
CA PHE A 327 8.76 -9.86 -0.95
C PHE A 327 8.14 -11.15 -0.42
N TYR A 328 7.70 -12.06 -1.29
CA TYR A 328 7.03 -13.31 -0.93
C TYR A 328 7.91 -14.56 -1.11
N GLU A 329 8.74 -14.62 -2.15
CA GLU A 329 9.54 -15.80 -2.47
C GLU A 329 10.85 -15.83 -1.65
N GLU A 330 11.13 -16.97 -1.01
CA GLU A 330 12.38 -17.17 -0.26
C GLU A 330 13.62 -17.14 -1.19
N SER A 331 13.46 -17.56 -2.44
CA SER A 331 14.52 -17.48 -3.48
C SER A 331 14.93 -16.04 -3.80
N ALA A 332 14.09 -15.05 -3.49
CA ALA A 332 14.29 -13.65 -3.85
C ALA A 332 14.87 -12.80 -2.70
N VAL A 333 15.39 -13.42 -1.63
CA VAL A 333 15.97 -12.73 -0.47
C VAL A 333 17.00 -11.68 -0.88
N THR A 334 17.92 -12.00 -1.79
CA THR A 334 18.96 -11.04 -2.23
C THR A 334 18.35 -9.81 -2.90
N LEU A 335 17.39 -10.00 -3.81
CA LEU A 335 16.67 -8.90 -4.44
C LEU A 335 15.92 -8.06 -3.40
N ARG A 336 15.24 -8.70 -2.44
CA ARG A 336 14.55 -8.00 -1.35
C ARG A 336 15.49 -7.12 -0.52
N GLU A 337 16.65 -7.66 -0.13
CA GLU A 337 17.65 -6.93 0.64
C GLU A 337 18.23 -5.75 -0.15
N ASP A 338 18.48 -5.94 -1.45
CA ASP A 338 18.95 -4.86 -2.33
C ASP A 338 17.89 -3.77 -2.52
N VAL A 339 16.63 -4.13 -2.76
CA VAL A 339 15.51 -3.17 -2.83
C VAL A 339 15.41 -2.39 -1.53
N MET A 340 15.41 -3.08 -0.38
CA MET A 340 15.29 -2.40 0.91
C MET A 340 16.48 -1.50 1.21
N ARG A 341 17.70 -1.88 0.82
CA ARG A 341 18.89 -1.04 0.94
C ARG A 341 18.73 0.26 0.14
N HIS A 342 18.23 0.20 -1.10
CA HIS A 342 18.01 1.41 -1.92
C HIS A 342 16.92 2.30 -1.32
N ILE A 343 15.84 1.69 -0.83
CA ILE A 343 14.78 2.41 -0.13
C ILE A 343 15.36 3.13 1.09
N SER A 344 16.09 2.42 1.95
CA SER A 344 16.72 2.99 3.17
C SER A 344 17.69 4.13 2.87
N LEU A 345 18.52 3.99 1.84
CA LEU A 345 19.43 5.06 1.43
C LEU A 345 18.66 6.32 0.99
N PHE A 346 17.62 6.15 0.18
CA PHE A 346 16.80 7.25 -0.30
C PHE A 346 16.05 7.98 0.83
N ILE A 347 15.48 7.22 1.77
CA ILE A 347 14.80 7.77 2.95
C ILE A 347 15.73 8.18 4.09
N GLN A 348 17.05 7.99 3.90
CA GLN A 348 18.09 8.31 4.88
C GLN A 348 17.91 7.56 6.21
N ALA A 349 17.30 6.37 6.17
CA ALA A 349 17.23 5.47 7.31
C ALA A 349 18.62 4.88 7.59
N GLN A 350 18.95 4.74 8.87
CA GLN A 350 20.22 4.16 9.29
C GLN A 350 20.01 2.81 9.97
N PRO A 351 20.75 1.76 9.58
CA PRO A 351 20.73 0.49 10.28
C PRO A 351 20.99 0.69 11.78
N THR A 352 20.24 -0.04 12.62
CA THR A 352 20.35 0.10 14.09
C THR A 352 21.35 -0.88 14.70
N SER A 353 21.75 -1.93 13.97
CA SER A 353 22.83 -2.82 14.40
C SER A 353 24.20 -2.29 13.99
N THR A 354 25.04 -1.92 14.95
CA THR A 354 26.49 -1.72 14.75
C THR A 354 27.26 -3.05 14.78
N THR A 355 26.64 -4.12 15.29
CA THR A 355 27.15 -5.47 15.16
C THR A 355 27.02 -5.89 13.71
N ASN A 356 28.15 -6.15 13.04
CA ASN A 356 28.21 -6.79 11.73
C ASN A 356 27.26 -7.99 11.72
N ILE A 357 26.06 -7.82 11.20
CA ILE A 357 25.21 -8.96 10.85
C ILE A 357 25.98 -9.61 9.72
N THR A 358 26.72 -10.68 10.05
CA THR A 358 27.39 -11.49 9.04
C THR A 358 26.32 -11.83 8.01
N PRO A 359 26.42 -11.34 6.76
CA PRO A 359 25.42 -11.67 5.76
C PRO A 359 25.32 -13.18 5.72
N GLU A 360 24.09 -13.72 5.78
CA GLU A 360 23.90 -15.15 5.60
C GLU A 360 24.71 -15.60 4.38
N PRO A 361 25.46 -16.71 4.47
CA PRO A 361 26.28 -17.16 3.37
C PRO A 361 25.37 -17.28 2.15
N ARG A 362 25.70 -16.51 1.09
CA ARG A 362 24.97 -16.56 -0.18
C ARG A 362 24.83 -18.04 -0.54
N PRO A 363 23.62 -18.59 -0.73
CA PRO A 363 23.50 -19.94 -1.23
C PRO A 363 24.29 -19.97 -2.53
N SER A 364 25.34 -20.80 -2.58
CA SER A 364 26.12 -20.94 -3.79
C SER A 364 25.15 -21.41 -4.86
N LEU A 365 24.87 -20.56 -5.85
CA LEU A 365 24.27 -20.99 -7.10
C LEU A 365 25.27 -21.96 -7.74
N CYS A 366 25.20 -23.23 -7.35
CA CYS A 366 25.74 -24.32 -8.13
C CYS A 366 24.92 -24.34 -9.42
N VAL A 367 25.36 -23.54 -10.39
CA VAL A 367 24.95 -23.65 -11.79
C VAL A 367 25.50 -24.99 -12.26
N GLY A 368 24.75 -26.06 -11.95
CA GLY A 368 24.96 -27.36 -12.55
C GLY A 368 24.63 -27.25 -14.02
N SER A 369 25.66 -27.04 -14.84
CA SER A 369 25.63 -27.21 -16.28
C SER A 369 25.17 -28.64 -16.61
N ARG A 370 23.86 -28.86 -16.73
CA ARG A 370 23.31 -30.07 -17.33
C ARG A 370 23.25 -29.89 -18.83
N HIS A 371 24.16 -30.58 -19.51
CA HIS A 371 24.11 -30.86 -20.93
C HIS A 371 22.73 -31.37 -21.34
N MET A 372 22.20 -30.79 -22.43
CA MET A 372 21.13 -31.39 -23.19
C MET A 372 21.63 -32.69 -23.83
N ALA A 373 20.95 -33.80 -23.54
CA ALA A 373 20.97 -34.98 -24.37
C ALA A 373 19.54 -35.23 -24.86
N HIS A 374 19.36 -35.11 -26.17
CA HIS A 374 18.18 -35.55 -26.90
C HIS A 374 17.95 -37.05 -26.69
N THR A 375 16.70 -37.46 -26.44
CA THR A 375 16.18 -38.71 -27.00
C THR A 375 14.68 -38.58 -27.19
N ALA A 376 14.25 -38.71 -28.44
CA ALA A 376 12.86 -38.79 -28.86
C ALA A 376 12.40 -40.25 -28.83
N VAL A 377 11.16 -40.49 -28.39
CA VAL A 377 10.35 -41.65 -28.82
C VAL A 377 8.89 -41.19 -28.93
N CYS A 378 8.30 -41.46 -30.10
CA CYS A 378 6.90 -41.22 -30.49
C CYS A 378 5.97 -42.39 -30.10
N ALA A 379 4.66 -42.14 -30.29
CA ALA A 379 3.52 -43.07 -30.36
C ALA A 379 2.93 -43.51 -29.00
N GLU A 380 1.61 -43.58 -28.76
CA GLU A 380 0.42 -43.63 -29.62
C GLU A 380 -0.86 -43.40 -28.77
N ALA A 381 -1.93 -42.88 -29.41
CA ALA A 381 -3.40 -43.04 -29.21
C ALA A 381 -4.01 -43.18 -27.77
N VAL A 382 -5.16 -42.56 -27.44
CA VAL A 382 -6.51 -42.89 -27.94
C VAL A 382 -7.50 -41.74 -27.70
N ASP A 383 -8.44 -41.69 -28.64
CA ASP A 383 -9.49 -40.74 -28.97
C ASP A 383 -10.77 -40.81 -28.08
N THR A 384 -11.59 -39.76 -28.23
CA THR A 384 -13.07 -39.68 -28.09
C THR A 384 -13.79 -39.88 -26.75
N CYS A 385 -14.61 -38.88 -26.40
CA CYS A 385 -16.08 -39.03 -26.37
C CYS A 385 -16.80 -37.67 -26.25
N SER A 386 -17.24 -37.16 -27.40
CA SER A 386 -18.38 -36.25 -27.54
C SER A 386 -19.63 -37.10 -27.77
N GLY A 387 -20.73 -36.82 -27.08
CA GLY A 387 -21.99 -37.57 -27.20
C GLY A 387 -23.21 -36.65 -27.03
N ASP A 388 -23.64 -36.15 -28.18
CA ASP A 388 -24.79 -35.31 -28.49
C ASP A 388 -26.14 -36.07 -28.37
N LEU A 389 -27.21 -35.43 -27.87
CA LEU A 389 -28.65 -35.67 -28.15
C LEU A 389 -29.43 -34.51 -27.49
N GLY A 390 -30.32 -33.71 -28.09
CA GLY A 390 -30.93 -33.67 -29.42
C GLY A 390 -32.05 -32.60 -29.42
N ARG A 391 -32.10 -31.83 -30.50
CA ARG A 391 -33.09 -30.85 -31.05
C ARG A 391 -34.55 -30.92 -30.52
N SER A 392 -35.22 -29.80 -30.13
CA SER A 392 -35.87 -28.68 -30.91
C SER A 392 -37.38 -28.96 -31.25
N PRO A 393 -38.22 -28.02 -31.77
CA PRO A 393 -38.77 -26.75 -31.26
C PRO A 393 -40.33 -26.66 -31.35
N SER A 394 -40.97 -25.58 -30.84
CA SER A 394 -42.23 -24.93 -31.33
C SER A 394 -42.76 -23.95 -30.25
N SER A 395 -42.72 -22.62 -30.47
CA SER A 395 -43.71 -21.75 -31.12
C SER A 395 -45.00 -21.47 -30.32
N VAL A 396 -45.34 -20.17 -30.27
CA VAL A 396 -46.68 -19.54 -30.33
C VAL A 396 -47.04 -18.64 -29.13
N LEU A 397 -47.22 -17.35 -29.50
CA LEU A 397 -47.82 -16.17 -28.85
C LEU A 397 -47.01 -15.36 -27.83
#